data_AF-A0A352N4T7-F1
#
_entry.id   AF-A0A352N4T7-F1
#
_cell.length_a   1.000
_cell.length_b   1.000
_cell.length_c   1.000
_cell.angle_alpha   90.00
_cell.angle_beta   90.00
_cell.angle_gamma   90.00
#
_symmetry.space_group_name_H-M   'P 1'
#
loop_
_entity.id
_entity.type
_entity.pdbx_description
1 polymer ?
#
loop_
_entity_poly.entity_id
_entity_poly.type
_entity_poly.pdbx_seq_one_letter_code
_entity_poly.pdbx_strand_id
1 'polypeptide(L)'
;MKKHIATILAAVVLCLITSGCITSPGGIAPSTVPITSKDAYTIIKTDASASDGAVVIFGIPLKPTSAYDALQTVKTSYGADALINVTLENKSYWITLLPIVTYSKISIRGDAIKFNRGKAD
;
A
#
# COMPACT_ATOMS: atom_id res chain seq x y z
N MET A 1 -25.90 -15.89 -36.92
CA MET A 1 -25.85 -16.50 -35.57
C MET A 1 -24.43 -16.63 -35.00
N LYS A 2 -23.49 -17.33 -35.65
CA LYS A 2 -22.09 -17.49 -35.15
C LYS A 2 -21.34 -16.18 -34.89
N LYS A 3 -21.54 -15.15 -35.75
CA LYS A 3 -20.91 -13.83 -35.59
C LYS A 3 -21.35 -13.11 -34.30
N HIS A 4 -22.63 -13.17 -33.94
CA HIS A 4 -23.15 -12.52 -32.72
C HIS A 4 -22.69 -13.23 -31.44
N ILE A 5 -22.55 -14.56 -31.46
CA ILE A 5 -22.00 -15.32 -30.32
C ILE A 5 -20.55 -14.94 -30.07
N ALA A 6 -19.73 -14.82 -31.12
CA ALA A 6 -18.34 -14.40 -31.00
C ALA A 6 -18.22 -12.96 -30.45
N THR A 7 -19.10 -12.04 -30.88
CA THR A 7 -19.12 -10.66 -30.36
C THR A 7 -19.51 -10.61 -28.88
N ILE A 8 -20.51 -11.40 -28.46
CA ILE A 8 -20.91 -11.48 -27.05
C ILE A 8 -19.77 -12.07 -26.20
N LEU A 9 -19.12 -13.12 -26.68
CA LEU A 9 -17.99 -13.74 -25.98
C LEU A 9 -16.82 -12.76 -25.84
N ALA A 10 -16.50 -12.01 -26.90
CA ALA A 10 -15.47 -10.99 -26.88
C ALA A 10 -15.80 -9.84 -25.93
N ALA A 11 -17.07 -9.41 -25.86
CA ALA A 11 -17.52 -8.38 -24.93
C ALA A 11 -17.43 -8.84 -23.47
N VAL A 12 -17.78 -10.10 -23.18
CA VAL A 12 -17.62 -10.70 -21.85
C VAL A 12 -16.14 -10.78 -21.46
N VAL A 13 -15.27 -11.23 -22.38
CA VAL A 13 -13.81 -11.27 -22.16
C VAL A 13 -13.23 -9.87 -21.97
N LEU A 14 -13.72 -8.86 -22.69
CA LEU A 14 -13.29 -7.48 -22.51
C LEU A 14 -13.72 -6.93 -21.13
N CYS A 15 -14.95 -7.22 -20.70
CA CYS A 15 -15.42 -6.89 -19.35
C CYS A 15 -14.65 -7.64 -18.24
N LEU A 16 -14.19 -8.87 -18.52
CA LEU A 16 -13.31 -9.65 -17.63
C LEU A 16 -11.94 -8.98 -17.45
N ILE A 17 -11.41 -8.33 -18.49
CA ILE A 17 -10.11 -7.66 -18.46
C ILE A 17 -10.18 -6.25 -17.83
N THR A 18 -11.36 -5.60 -17.83
CA THR A 18 -11.57 -4.31 -17.15
C THR A 18 -11.79 -4.45 -15.64
N SER A 19 -11.28 -5.50 -15.02
CA SER A 19 -11.45 -5.77 -13.59
C SER A 19 -10.94 -4.61 -12.73
N GLY A 20 -11.80 -4.18 -11.80
CA GLY A 20 -11.65 -2.92 -11.06
C GLY A 20 -10.51 -2.94 -10.03
N CYS A 21 -9.96 -1.75 -9.78
CA CYS A 21 -9.12 -1.45 -8.64
C CYS A 21 -9.96 -0.69 -7.62
N ILE A 22 -10.14 -1.28 -6.43
CA ILE A 22 -10.74 -0.58 -5.29
C ILE A 22 -9.60 -0.04 -4.45
N THR A 23 -9.53 1.29 -4.32
CA THR A 23 -8.63 1.93 -3.37
C THR A 23 -9.45 2.39 -2.17
N SER A 24 -9.07 1.93 -0.99
CA SER A 24 -9.65 2.35 0.28
C SER A 24 -8.59 3.08 1.09
N PRO A 25 -8.86 4.32 1.57
CA PRO A 25 -7.97 4.97 2.51
C PRO A 25 -7.93 4.15 3.80
N GLY A 26 -6.74 3.83 4.28
CA GLY A 26 -6.57 3.10 5.53
C GLY A 26 -6.41 4.06 6.70
N GLY A 27 -5.32 4.83 6.73
CA GLY A 27 -5.02 5.75 7.83
C GLY A 27 -4.03 6.84 7.45
N ILE A 28 -4.16 7.98 8.11
CA ILE A 28 -3.23 9.11 8.00
C ILE A 28 -2.68 9.38 9.39
N ALA A 29 -1.36 9.46 9.52
CA ALA A 29 -0.70 9.74 10.80
C ALA A 29 0.36 10.84 10.63
N PRO A 30 0.40 11.84 11.52
CA PRO A 30 1.40 12.91 11.44
C PRO A 30 2.81 12.38 11.67
N SER A 31 2.96 11.37 12.53
CA SER A 31 4.22 10.66 12.75
C SER A 31 3.97 9.23 13.21
N THR A 32 4.90 8.34 12.89
CA THR A 32 4.92 6.94 13.35
C THR A 32 5.58 6.78 14.72
N VAL A 33 6.21 7.83 15.24
CA VAL A 33 6.83 7.88 16.56
C VAL A 33 6.48 9.24 17.21
N PRO A 34 6.23 9.33 18.52
CA PRO A 34 6.01 10.62 19.17
C PRO A 34 7.18 11.57 18.91
N ILE A 35 6.91 12.72 18.29
CA ILE A 35 7.88 13.80 18.13
C ILE A 35 7.51 14.88 19.14
N THR A 36 8.45 15.23 20.01
CA THR A 36 8.29 16.30 20.97
C THR A 36 8.93 17.59 20.45
N SER A 37 8.59 18.74 21.03
CA SER A 37 9.16 20.04 20.63
C SER A 37 10.68 20.15 20.85
N LYS A 38 11.29 19.18 21.53
CA LYS A 38 12.75 19.12 21.78
C LYS A 38 13.49 18.27 20.76
N ASP A 39 12.77 17.54 19.90
CA ASP A 39 13.36 16.62 18.94
C ASP A 39 13.69 17.36 17.63
N ALA A 40 14.97 17.51 17.34
CA ALA A 40 15.43 17.90 16.01
C ALA A 40 15.52 16.66 15.11
N TYR A 41 15.04 16.75 13.89
CA TYR A 41 15.15 15.69 12.89
C TYR A 41 15.56 16.24 11.53
N THR A 42 16.12 15.36 10.72
CA THR A 42 16.47 15.64 9.33
C THR A 42 15.64 14.74 8.42
N ILE A 43 15.05 15.32 7.37
CA ILE A 43 14.37 14.55 6.34
C ILE A 43 15.43 13.89 5.46
N ILE A 44 15.48 12.56 5.47
CA ILE A 44 16.46 11.79 4.68
C ILE A 44 15.90 11.37 3.32
N LYS A 45 14.58 11.23 3.21
CA LYS A 45 13.90 10.93 1.95
C LYS A 45 12.45 11.42 1.99
N THR A 46 12.08 12.23 1.01
CA THR A 46 10.68 12.61 0.76
C THR A 46 9.97 11.53 -0.06
N ASP A 47 8.67 11.33 0.19
CA ASP A 47 7.82 10.31 -0.47
C ASP A 47 8.44 8.89 -0.42
N ALA A 48 8.99 8.54 0.74
CA ALA A 48 9.46 7.19 1.01
C ALA A 48 8.25 6.25 1.04
N SER A 49 8.30 5.19 0.23
CA SER A 49 7.20 4.27 0.09
C SER A 49 7.65 2.82 0.11
N ALA A 50 6.82 1.98 0.71
CA ALA A 50 6.89 0.54 0.59
C ALA A 50 5.47 -0.02 0.64
N SER A 51 5.35 -1.27 0.23
CA SER A 51 4.07 -1.95 0.20
C SER A 51 4.23 -3.40 0.52
N ASP A 52 3.22 -3.94 1.20
CA ASP A 52 3.07 -5.37 1.41
C ASP A 52 1.74 -5.81 0.82
N GLY A 53 1.73 -6.91 0.07
CA GLY A 53 0.54 -7.37 -0.63
C GLY A 53 0.50 -8.88 -0.79
N ALA A 54 -0.71 -9.42 -0.83
CA ALA A 54 -0.99 -10.84 -0.89
C ALA A 54 -2.08 -11.16 -1.92
N VAL A 55 -1.96 -12.34 -2.52
CA VAL A 55 -3.05 -12.94 -3.28
C VAL A 55 -4.07 -13.50 -2.30
N VAL A 56 -5.35 -13.25 -2.58
CA VAL A 56 -6.50 -13.71 -1.83
C VAL A 56 -7.31 -14.62 -2.74
N ILE A 57 -7.54 -15.85 -2.30
CA ILE A 57 -8.29 -16.85 -3.05
C ILE A 57 -9.52 -17.24 -2.24
N PHE A 58 -10.71 -17.14 -2.83
CA PHE A 58 -12.01 -17.34 -2.16
C PHE A 58 -12.15 -16.54 -0.84
N GLY A 59 -11.61 -15.32 -0.81
CA GLY A 59 -11.63 -14.46 0.38
C GLY A 59 -10.56 -14.79 1.44
N ILE A 60 -9.74 -15.83 1.22
CA ILE A 60 -8.68 -16.23 2.15
C ILE A 60 -7.33 -15.71 1.62
N PRO A 61 -6.62 -14.86 2.37
CA PRO A 61 -5.29 -14.40 1.98
C PRO A 61 -4.28 -15.55 2.08
N LEU A 62 -3.47 -15.76 1.03
CA LEU A 62 -2.41 -16.77 1.01
C LEU A 62 -1.26 -16.46 1.97
N LYS A 63 -1.11 -15.18 2.35
CA LYS A 63 -0.20 -14.72 3.38
C LYS A 63 -0.80 -13.52 4.13
N PRO A 64 -0.48 -13.33 5.41
CA PRO A 64 -0.85 -12.11 6.10
C PRO A 64 -0.19 -10.90 5.42
N THR A 65 -0.91 -9.79 5.38
CA THR A 65 -0.37 -8.49 4.97
C THR A 65 -0.39 -7.56 6.16
N SER A 66 0.71 -6.87 6.42
CA SER A 66 0.83 -6.01 7.60
C SER A 66 1.31 -4.62 7.23
N ALA A 67 0.58 -3.62 7.71
CA ALA A 67 1.03 -2.24 7.70
C ALA A 67 2.35 -2.07 8.48
N TYR A 68 2.53 -2.83 9.56
CA TYR A 68 3.74 -2.78 10.37
C TYR A 68 4.97 -3.26 9.58
N ASP A 69 4.83 -4.34 8.81
CA ASP A 69 5.94 -4.89 8.02
C ASP A 69 6.32 -3.97 6.86
N ALA A 70 5.32 -3.37 6.20
CA ALA A 70 5.54 -2.34 5.19
C ALA A 70 6.26 -1.11 5.80
N LEU A 71 5.87 -0.68 6.99
CA LEU A 71 6.50 0.43 7.70
C LEU A 71 7.95 0.11 8.10
N GLN A 72 8.18 -1.08 8.66
CA GLN A 72 9.52 -1.58 9.01
C GLN A 72 10.41 -1.62 7.76
N THR A 73 9.87 -2.09 6.63
CA THR A 73 10.57 -2.11 5.35
C THR A 73 11.00 -0.71 4.92
N VAL A 74 10.11 0.30 4.97
CA VAL A 74 10.50 1.69 4.66
C VAL A 74 11.63 2.16 5.60
N LYS A 75 11.47 1.97 6.90
CA LYS A 75 12.48 2.40 7.90
C LYS A 75 13.84 1.77 7.63
N THR A 76 13.89 0.46 7.40
CA THR A 76 15.14 -0.26 7.13
C THR A 76 15.73 0.09 5.77
N SER A 77 14.92 0.20 4.71
CA SER A 77 15.39 0.53 3.36
C SER A 77 16.06 1.91 3.27
N TYR A 78 15.56 2.89 4.03
CA TYR A 78 16.10 4.25 4.00
C TYR A 78 16.95 4.59 5.23
N GLY A 79 17.12 3.67 6.19
CA GLY A 79 17.84 3.94 7.44
C GLY A 79 17.18 5.04 8.28
N ALA A 80 15.84 5.11 8.24
CA ALA A 80 15.02 6.09 8.94
C ALA A 80 14.67 5.63 10.35
N ASP A 81 14.60 6.57 11.30
CA ASP A 81 14.11 6.28 12.65
C ASP A 81 12.57 6.32 12.69
N ALA A 82 11.99 7.24 11.94
CA ALA A 82 10.55 7.45 11.84
C ALA A 82 10.15 7.92 10.44
N LEU A 83 8.85 7.85 10.18
CA LEU A 83 8.20 8.54 9.07
C LEU A 83 7.23 9.59 9.62
N ILE A 84 7.15 10.74 8.96
CA ILE A 84 6.15 11.79 9.16
C ILE A 84 5.24 11.91 7.93
N ASN A 85 4.12 12.61 8.06
CA ASN A 85 3.13 12.79 6.99
C ASN A 85 2.71 11.45 6.34
N VAL A 86 2.44 10.46 7.19
CA VAL A 86 2.24 9.09 6.75
C VAL A 86 0.83 8.91 6.21
N THR A 87 0.74 8.37 5.01
CA THR A 87 -0.51 7.96 4.36
C THR A 87 -0.47 6.47 4.09
N LEU A 88 -1.52 5.77 4.51
CA LEU A 88 -1.71 4.35 4.28
C LEU A 88 -2.91 4.13 3.35
N GLU A 89 -2.66 3.44 2.25
CA GLU A 89 -3.66 3.10 1.24
C GLU A 89 -3.79 1.58 1.14
N ASN A 90 -5.02 1.08 1.12
CA ASN A 90 -5.31 -0.31 0.82
C ASN A 90 -5.83 -0.40 -0.62
N LYS A 91 -5.14 -1.14 -1.47
CA LYS A 91 -5.50 -1.35 -2.88
C LYS A 91 -5.85 -2.81 -3.08
N SER A 92 -7.07 -3.05 -3.53
CA SER A 92 -7.56 -4.38 -3.88
C SER A 92 -7.81 -4.43 -5.38
N TYR A 93 -7.07 -5.29 -6.05
CA TYR A 93 -7.19 -5.55 -7.48
C TYR A 93 -7.97 -6.84 -7.68
N TRP A 94 -9.00 -6.79 -8.51
CA TRP A 94 -9.69 -8.00 -8.96
C TRP A 94 -8.97 -8.55 -10.18
N ILE A 95 -8.59 -9.84 -10.14
CA ILE A 95 -7.92 -10.51 -11.26
C ILE A 95 -8.94 -11.24 -12.15
N THR A 96 -10.12 -11.54 -11.61
CA THR A 96 -11.20 -12.25 -12.30
C THR A 96 -12.54 -11.54 -12.14
N LEU A 97 -13.49 -11.78 -13.06
CA LEU A 97 -14.83 -11.17 -13.03
C LEU A 97 -15.67 -11.61 -11.82
N LEU A 98 -15.30 -12.72 -11.19
CA LEU A 98 -15.77 -13.11 -9.87
C LEU A 98 -14.67 -12.84 -8.84
N PRO A 99 -15.00 -12.46 -7.58
CA PRO A 99 -14.01 -12.19 -6.52
C PRO A 99 -13.37 -13.48 -5.97
N ILE A 100 -13.08 -14.44 -6.85
CA ILE A 100 -12.43 -15.71 -6.52
C ILE A 100 -10.95 -15.46 -6.32
N VAL A 101 -10.31 -14.66 -7.18
CA VAL A 101 -8.89 -14.29 -7.05
C VAL A 101 -8.76 -12.78 -7.02
N THR A 102 -8.30 -12.25 -5.90
CA THR A 102 -7.98 -10.83 -5.74
C THR A 102 -6.55 -10.66 -5.26
N TYR A 103 -5.98 -9.49 -5.50
CA TYR A 103 -4.69 -9.10 -4.96
C TYR A 103 -4.89 -7.90 -4.04
N SER A 104 -4.62 -8.08 -2.75
CA SER A 104 -4.67 -7.01 -1.76
C SER A 104 -3.27 -6.45 -1.56
N LYS A 105 -3.15 -5.13 -1.50
CA LYS A 105 -1.88 -4.42 -1.34
C LYS A 105 -2.06 -3.26 -0.36
N ILE A 106 -1.34 -3.30 0.74
CA ILE A 106 -1.18 -2.18 1.67
C ILE A 106 0.02 -1.37 1.22
N SER A 107 -0.17 -0.09 0.93
CA SER A 107 0.88 0.85 0.56
C SER A 107 1.03 1.89 1.65
N ILE A 108 2.25 2.11 2.11
CA ILE A 108 2.59 3.20 3.03
C ILE A 108 3.44 4.21 2.28
N ARG A 109 3.13 5.48 2.47
CA ARG A 109 3.87 6.63 1.96
C ARG A 109 4.10 7.62 3.09
N GLY A 110 5.25 8.27 3.11
CA GLY A 110 5.53 9.35 4.06
C GLY A 110 6.96 9.86 3.90
N ASP A 111 7.30 10.90 4.64
CA ASP A 111 8.65 11.44 4.63
C ASP A 111 9.48 10.71 5.68
N ALA A 112 10.55 10.07 5.25
CA ALA A 112 11.47 9.38 6.13
C ALA A 112 12.37 10.40 6.84
N ILE A 113 12.44 10.30 8.16
CA ILE A 113 13.22 11.18 9.01
C ILE A 113 14.22 10.40 9.87
N LYS A 114 15.30 11.09 10.23
CA LYS A 114 16.30 10.61 11.18
C LYS A 114 16.43 11.63 12.31
N PHE A 115 16.40 11.16 13.56
CA PHE A 115 16.52 12.03 14.71
C PHE A 115 17.97 12.47 14.90
N ASN A 116 18.16 13.77 15.12
CA ASN A 116 19.45 14.36 15.47
C ASN A 116 19.67 14.16 16.98
N ARG A 117 19.99 12.93 17.40
CA ARG A 117 20.37 12.63 18.79
C ARG A 117 21.70 13.30 19.11
N GLY A 118 21.66 14.52 19.64
CA GLY A 118 22.85 15.28 20.05
C GLY A 118 22.79 16.81 19.94
N LYS A 119 21.64 17.41 19.61
CA LYS A 119 21.45 18.88 19.64
C LYS A 119 20.22 19.26 20.46
N ALA A 120 20.21 18.80 21.71
CA ALA A 120 19.39 19.42 22.73
C ALA A 120 20.27 20.52 23.34
N ASP A 121 20.09 21.74 22.84
CA ASP A 121 20.65 22.95 23.43
C ASP A 121 19.93 23.24 24.77
#